data_AF-A0A6A3YX35-F1
#
_entry.id   AF-A0A6A3YX35-F1
#
_cell.length_a   1.000
_cell.length_b   1.000
_cell.length_c   1.000
_cell.angle_alpha   90.00
_cell.angle_beta   90.00
_cell.angle_gamma   90.00
#
_symmetry.space_group_name_H-M   'P 1'
#
loop_
_entity.id
_entity.type
_entity.pdbx_description
1 polymer ?
#
loop_
_entity_poly.entity_id
_entity_poly.type
_entity_poly.pdbx_seq_one_letter_code
_entity_poly.pdbx_strand_id
1 'polypeptide(L)'
;MNFFALVLVVVAAQSEYCDSSMGECRAASNATECYNATIALFQDGCDPGYDCIDDLCRVSADPVDGRTCHIICSAGRFCENDTTECREPAYDGECFNLATGLFQDGCDEGFYCSYNKCVDVSLDE
;
A
#
# COMPACT_ATOMS: atom_id res chain seq x y z
N MET A 1 43.39 -3.05 -15.18
CA MET A 1 42.62 -3.55 -14.03
C MET A 1 41.37 -2.68 -13.91
N ASN A 2 40.27 -3.06 -14.56
CA ASN A 2 39.00 -2.32 -14.49
C ASN A 2 38.17 -2.92 -13.35
N PHE A 3 37.97 -2.16 -12.28
CA PHE A 3 37.01 -2.48 -11.24
C PHE A 3 35.60 -2.23 -11.78
N PHE A 4 34.90 -3.29 -12.16
CA PHE A 4 33.44 -3.29 -12.22
C PHE A 4 32.93 -3.22 -10.77
N ALA A 5 32.60 -2.02 -10.30
CA ALA A 5 31.78 -1.88 -9.11
C ALA A 5 30.35 -2.22 -9.52
N LEU A 6 29.95 -3.45 -9.19
CA LEU A 6 28.56 -3.89 -9.14
C LEU A 6 27.84 -3.02 -8.10
N VAL A 7 27.38 -1.84 -8.51
CA VAL A 7 26.41 -1.09 -7.73
C VAL A 7 25.12 -1.87 -7.88
N LEU A 8 24.87 -2.73 -6.88
CA LEU A 8 23.56 -3.27 -6.58
C LEU A 8 22.67 -2.06 -6.27
N VAL A 9 22.16 -1.41 -7.31
CA VAL A 9 21.03 -0.49 -7.17
C VAL A 9 19.89 -1.40 -6.77
N VAL A 10 19.71 -1.60 -5.47
CA VAL A 10 18.42 -1.93 -4.91
C VAL A 10 17.54 -0.75 -5.31
N VAL A 11 16.94 -0.82 -6.49
CA VAL A 11 15.88 0.10 -6.88
C VAL A 11 14.76 -0.25 -5.92
N ALA A 12 14.70 0.43 -4.78
CA ALA A 12 13.49 0.47 -3.98
C ALA A 12 12.40 0.87 -4.99
N ALA A 13 11.43 0.00 -5.23
CA ALA A 13 10.29 0.32 -6.05
C ALA A 13 9.58 1.50 -5.36
N GLN A 14 9.88 2.72 -5.78
CA GLN A 14 9.22 3.91 -5.30
C GLN A 14 7.80 3.91 -5.87
N SER A 15 6.84 4.25 -5.03
CA SER A 15 5.43 4.23 -5.41
C SER A 15 5.15 5.36 -6.39
N GLU A 16 4.48 5.03 -7.50
CA GLU A 16 4.09 6.03 -8.50
C GLU A 16 2.62 6.41 -8.33
N TYR A 17 2.35 7.71 -8.36
CA TYR A 17 1.01 8.27 -8.26
C TYR A 17 0.74 9.19 -9.47
N CYS A 18 -0.50 9.20 -9.94
CA CYS A 18 -0.90 9.92 -11.15
C CYS A 18 -1.30 11.35 -10.81
N ASP A 19 -0.41 12.29 -11.12
CA ASP A 19 -0.60 13.71 -10.83
C ASP A 19 -1.55 14.34 -11.86
N SER A 20 -2.66 14.88 -11.36
CA SER A 20 -3.71 15.47 -12.19
C SER A 20 -3.27 16.71 -12.98
N SER A 21 -2.18 17.38 -12.56
CA SER A 21 -1.62 18.53 -13.28
C SER A 21 -0.70 18.14 -14.44
N MET A 22 -0.12 16.93 -14.39
CA MET A 22 0.84 16.45 -15.38
C MET A 22 0.23 15.46 -16.36
N GLY A 23 -0.86 14.78 -15.98
CA GLY A 23 -1.49 13.74 -16.81
C GLY A 23 -0.66 12.46 -16.93
N GLU A 24 0.37 12.31 -16.10
CA GLU A 24 1.27 11.16 -16.05
C GLU A 24 1.47 10.72 -14.60
N CYS A 25 1.81 9.44 -14.42
CA CYS A 25 2.15 8.89 -13.12
C CYS A 25 3.66 8.97 -12.89
N ARG A 26 4.06 9.40 -11.71
CA ARG A 26 5.47 9.56 -11.33
C ARG A 26 5.68 9.21 -9.87
N ALA A 27 6.91 8.90 -9.50
CA ALA A 27 7.34 8.83 -8.12
C ALA A 27 7.59 10.24 -7.52
N ALA A 28 7.74 10.29 -6.20
CA ALA A 28 8.26 11.47 -5.52
C ALA A 28 9.68 11.81 -6.01
N SER A 29 9.96 13.10 -6.16
CA SER A 29 11.23 13.61 -6.69
C SER A 29 12.29 13.73 -5.60
N ASN A 30 11.88 13.72 -4.34
CA ASN A 30 12.73 13.83 -3.16
C ASN A 30 12.00 13.28 -1.93
N ALA A 31 12.72 13.18 -0.80
CA ALA A 31 12.21 12.54 0.42
C ALA A 31 11.12 13.33 1.19
N THR A 32 10.83 14.58 0.82
CA THR A 32 9.78 15.39 1.46
C THR A 32 8.56 15.56 0.57
N GLU A 33 8.66 15.25 -0.72
CA GLU A 33 7.55 15.30 -1.65
C GLU A 33 6.62 14.10 -1.44
N CYS A 34 5.33 14.37 -1.24
CA CYS A 34 4.32 13.37 -0.92
C CYS A 34 3.05 13.58 -1.74
N TYR A 35 2.41 12.50 -2.18
CA TYR A 35 1.19 12.55 -2.95
C TYR A 35 -0.03 12.75 -2.05
N ASN A 36 -0.86 13.75 -2.36
CA ASN A 36 -2.15 13.97 -1.69
C ASN A 36 -3.27 13.43 -2.58
N ALA A 37 -3.84 12.28 -2.21
CA ALA A 37 -4.89 11.64 -2.98
C ALA A 37 -6.20 12.44 -3.04
N THR A 38 -6.43 13.36 -2.10
CA THR A 38 -7.65 14.20 -2.08
C THR A 38 -7.67 15.19 -3.23
N ILE A 39 -6.50 15.76 -3.55
CA ILE A 39 -6.33 16.76 -4.63
C ILE A 39 -5.62 16.21 -5.86
N ALA A 40 -5.17 14.95 -5.80
CA ALA A 40 -4.42 14.25 -6.84
C ALA A 40 -3.18 15.03 -7.32
N LEU A 41 -2.39 15.52 -6.37
CA LEU A 41 -1.17 16.29 -6.61
C LEU A 41 -0.08 15.88 -5.61
N PHE A 42 1.18 15.95 -6.05
CA PHE A 42 2.31 15.95 -5.14
C PHE A 42 2.51 17.31 -4.47
N GLN A 43 2.93 17.29 -3.20
CA GLN A 43 3.16 18.47 -2.37
C GLN A 43 4.37 18.25 -1.43
N ASP A 44 4.97 19.33 -0.94
CA ASP A 44 6.05 19.24 0.06
C ASP A 44 5.47 19.03 1.45
N GLY A 45 5.64 17.83 2.01
CA GLY A 45 5.00 17.39 3.23
C GLY A 45 3.48 17.14 3.10
N CYS A 46 2.85 16.81 4.22
CA CYS A 46 1.41 16.55 4.29
C CYS A 46 0.69 17.59 5.15
N ASP A 47 -0.62 17.74 4.91
CA ASP A 47 -1.46 18.63 5.70
C ASP A 47 -1.48 18.22 7.18
N PRO A 48 -1.75 19.13 8.14
CA PRO A 48 -1.83 18.78 9.55
C PRO A 48 -2.79 17.62 9.81
N GLY A 49 -2.33 16.62 10.56
CA GLY A 49 -3.07 15.37 10.80
C GLY A 49 -2.83 14.27 9.77
N TYR A 50 -1.89 14.48 8.86
CA TYR A 50 -1.39 13.48 7.93
C TYR A 50 0.14 13.32 8.01
N ASP A 51 0.61 12.09 7.88
CA ASP A 51 2.01 11.73 7.79
C ASP A 51 2.35 11.29 6.37
N CYS A 52 3.57 11.62 5.92
CA CYS A 52 4.08 11.18 4.63
C CYS A 52 4.66 9.77 4.76
N ILE A 53 3.91 8.77 4.31
CA ILE A 53 4.28 7.35 4.43
C ILE A 53 4.28 6.75 3.03
N ASP A 54 5.44 6.25 2.60
CA ASP A 54 5.65 5.68 1.26
C ASP A 54 5.19 6.63 0.13
N ASP A 55 5.60 7.89 0.24
CA ASP A 55 5.30 8.97 -0.70
C ASP A 55 3.80 9.27 -0.85
N LEU A 56 2.95 8.87 0.11
CA LEU A 56 1.51 9.16 0.17
C LEU A 56 1.14 9.81 1.51
N CYS A 57 0.35 10.89 1.45
CA CYS A 57 -0.24 11.50 2.64
C CYS A 57 -1.33 10.59 3.20
N ARG A 58 -1.07 10.03 4.38
CA ARG A 58 -1.99 9.16 5.14
C ARG A 58 -2.30 9.82 6.47
N VAL A 59 -3.48 9.58 7.02
CA VAL A 59 -3.85 10.14 8.33
C VAL A 59 -2.80 9.69 9.37
N SER A 60 -2.38 10.59 10.27
CA SER A 60 -1.42 10.32 11.37
C SER A 60 -1.98 9.38 12.45
N ALA A 61 -2.98 8.57 12.12
CA ALA A 61 -3.50 7.54 12.99
C ALA A 61 -2.68 6.27 12.77
N ASP A 62 -2.34 5.57 13.85
CA ASP A 62 -1.95 4.17 13.73
C ASP A 62 -2.99 3.46 12.85
N PRO A 63 -2.56 2.59 11.91
CA PRO A 63 -3.48 1.81 11.12
C PRO A 63 -4.57 1.23 12.05
N VAL A 64 -5.83 1.60 11.79
CA VAL A 64 -6.97 1.18 12.62
C VAL A 64 -7.20 -0.33 12.49
N ASP A 65 -6.53 -0.92 11.51
CA ASP A 65 -6.35 -2.33 11.29
C ASP A 65 -5.07 -2.80 12.01
N GLY A 66 -5.11 -3.94 12.73
CA GLY A 66 -3.99 -4.46 13.54
C GLY A 66 -2.78 -4.94 12.73
N ARG A 67 -2.40 -4.21 11.69
CA ARG A 67 -1.37 -4.54 10.72
C ARG A 67 -0.01 -4.00 11.15
N THR A 68 0.99 -4.87 11.09
CA THR A 68 2.40 -4.54 11.31
C THR A 68 3.18 -4.45 10.00
N CYS A 69 2.65 -5.01 8.90
CA CYS A 69 3.24 -4.86 7.59
C CYS A 69 2.62 -3.68 6.83
N HIS A 70 3.47 -2.72 6.45
CA HIS A 70 3.07 -1.49 5.76
C HIS A 70 3.50 -1.44 4.29
N ILE A 71 4.04 -2.54 3.76
CA ILE A 71 4.50 -2.59 2.37
C ILE A 71 3.31 -2.41 1.43
N ILE A 72 3.41 -1.44 0.51
CA ILE A 72 2.44 -1.28 -0.56
C ILE A 72 2.64 -2.40 -1.59
N CYS A 73 1.58 -3.15 -1.83
CA CYS A 73 1.56 -4.24 -2.78
C CYS A 73 0.79 -3.87 -4.04
N SER A 74 1.14 -4.47 -5.18
CA SER A 74 0.34 -4.37 -6.39
C SER A 74 -1.10 -4.85 -6.14
N ALA A 75 -2.05 -4.35 -6.93
CA ALA A 75 -3.46 -4.68 -6.78
C ALA A 75 -3.70 -6.20 -6.66
N GLY A 76 -4.46 -6.61 -5.64
CA GLY A 76 -4.77 -8.01 -5.36
C GLY A 76 -3.68 -8.80 -4.63
N ARG A 77 -2.56 -8.16 -4.27
CA ARG A 77 -1.50 -8.72 -3.42
C ARG A 77 -1.50 -7.99 -2.08
N PHE A 78 -1.10 -8.68 -1.02
CA PHE A 78 -1.05 -8.14 0.33
C PHE A 78 0.21 -8.62 1.04
N CYS A 79 0.69 -7.83 2.00
CA CYS A 79 1.77 -8.23 2.87
C CYS A 79 1.20 -8.61 4.23
N GLU A 80 1.55 -9.79 4.69
CA GLU A 80 1.11 -10.29 5.98
C GLU A 80 1.92 -9.65 7.09
N ASN A 81 1.31 -9.55 8.26
CA ASN A 81 2.01 -9.18 9.48
C ASN A 81 3.26 -10.03 9.66
N ASP A 82 4.32 -9.39 10.14
CA ASP A 82 5.64 -9.99 10.38
C ASP A 82 6.36 -10.51 9.11
N THR A 83 5.90 -10.12 7.92
CA THR A 83 6.55 -10.41 6.64
C THR A 83 7.09 -9.14 5.98
N THR A 84 7.99 -9.32 5.00
CA THR A 84 8.51 -8.24 4.17
C THR A 84 8.20 -8.44 2.69
N GLU A 85 7.23 -9.29 2.37
CA GLU A 85 6.94 -9.72 1.00
C GLU A 85 5.45 -9.62 0.71
N CYS A 86 5.14 -9.12 -0.48
CA CYS A 86 3.77 -9.11 -1.01
C CYS A 86 3.47 -10.46 -1.66
N ARG A 87 2.35 -11.08 -1.29
CA ARG A 87 1.86 -12.30 -1.94
C ARG A 87 0.39 -12.20 -2.33
N GLU A 88 -0.02 -13.13 -3.16
CA GLU A 88 -1.42 -13.38 -3.51
C GLU A 88 -1.94 -14.61 -2.72
N PRO A 89 -3.25 -14.90 -2.79
CA PRO A 89 -3.80 -16.15 -2.27
C PRO A 89 -3.07 -17.38 -2.83
N ALA A 90 -2.78 -18.35 -1.97
CA ALA A 90 -2.15 -19.61 -2.36
C ALA A 90 -3.13 -20.58 -3.03
N TYR A 91 -4.43 -20.39 -2.83
CA TYR A 91 -5.50 -21.20 -3.39
C TYR A 91 -6.83 -20.43 -3.46
N ASP A 92 -7.75 -20.91 -4.30
CA ASP A 92 -9.10 -20.36 -4.39
C ASP A 92 -9.82 -20.49 -3.04
N GLY A 93 -10.29 -19.37 -2.51
CA GLY A 93 -10.95 -19.29 -1.21
C GLY A 93 -10.10 -18.67 -0.12
N GLU A 94 -8.77 -18.65 -0.26
CA GLU A 94 -7.90 -17.90 0.66
C GLU A 94 -8.07 -16.39 0.42
N CYS A 95 -8.26 -15.62 1.49
CA CYS A 95 -8.53 -14.20 1.42
C CYS A 95 -7.79 -13.41 2.49
N PHE A 96 -7.36 -12.19 2.16
CA PHE A 96 -6.65 -11.33 3.11
C PHE A 96 -7.62 -10.62 4.05
N ASN A 97 -7.44 -10.79 5.36
CA ASN A 97 -8.19 -10.09 6.39
C ASN A 97 -7.42 -8.85 6.84
N LEU A 98 -7.95 -7.66 6.53
CA LEU A 98 -7.33 -6.40 6.91
C LEU A 98 -7.24 -6.22 8.43
N ALA A 99 -8.23 -6.68 9.20
CA ALA A 99 -8.26 -6.50 10.65
C ALA A 99 -7.14 -7.28 11.36
N THR A 100 -6.79 -8.48 10.86
CA THR A 100 -5.75 -9.33 11.43
C THR A 100 -4.40 -9.19 10.73
N GLY A 101 -4.38 -8.64 9.50
CA GLY A 101 -3.20 -8.54 8.66
C GLY A 101 -2.70 -9.89 8.13
N LEU A 102 -3.57 -10.89 8.01
CA LEU A 102 -3.22 -12.26 7.60
C LEU A 102 -4.17 -12.77 6.53
N PHE A 103 -3.69 -13.69 5.70
CA PHE A 103 -4.59 -14.48 4.86
C PHE A 103 -5.25 -15.60 5.68
N GLN A 104 -6.50 -15.88 5.36
CA GLN A 104 -7.32 -16.89 6.04
C GLN A 104 -8.21 -17.61 5.02
N ASP A 105 -8.75 -18.77 5.41
CA ASP A 105 -9.70 -19.51 4.59
C ASP A 105 -11.09 -18.86 4.66
N GLY A 106 -11.54 -18.29 3.55
CA GLY A 106 -12.77 -17.51 3.47
C GLY A 106 -12.71 -16.18 4.24
N CYS A 107 -13.88 -15.61 4.50
CA CYS A 107 -14.02 -14.39 5.30
C CYS A 107 -14.98 -14.64 6.46
N ASP A 108 -14.84 -13.85 7.52
CA ASP A 108 -15.75 -13.91 8.67
C ASP A 108 -17.18 -13.54 8.26
N GLU A 109 -18.16 -13.91 9.10
CA GLU A 109 -19.57 -13.60 8.86
C GLU A 109 -19.77 -12.09 8.66
N GLY A 110 -20.54 -11.72 7.64
CA GLY A 110 -20.73 -10.31 7.25
C GLY A 110 -19.67 -9.77 6.29
N PHE A 111 -18.69 -10.58 5.88
CA PHE A 111 -17.66 -10.22 4.91
C PHE A 111 -17.66 -11.18 3.71
N TYR A 112 -17.23 -10.68 2.56
CA TYR A 112 -17.05 -11.46 1.34
C TYR A 112 -15.65 -11.27 0.77
N CYS A 113 -15.08 -12.33 0.18
CA CYS A 113 -13.77 -12.25 -0.45
C CYS A 113 -13.87 -11.60 -1.83
N SER A 114 -13.40 -10.35 -1.95
CA SER A 114 -13.41 -9.59 -3.20
C SER A 114 -12.03 -9.04 -3.49
N TYR A 115 -11.53 -9.25 -4.70
CA TYR A 115 -10.16 -8.87 -5.10
C TYR A 115 -9.10 -9.33 -4.08
N ASN A 116 -9.22 -10.58 -3.63
CA ASN A 116 -8.33 -11.25 -2.67
C ASN A 116 -8.31 -10.63 -1.26
N LYS A 117 -9.28 -9.78 -0.89
CA LYS A 117 -9.44 -9.25 0.47
C LYS A 117 -10.86 -9.40 0.99
N CYS A 118 -10.98 -9.56 2.30
CA CYS A 118 -12.27 -9.54 2.99
C CYS A 118 -12.81 -8.11 3.03
N VAL A 119 -13.96 -7.92 2.39
CA VAL A 119 -14.70 -6.65 2.38
C VAL A 119 -16.06 -6.86 3.02
N ASP A 120 -16.51 -5.87 3.78
CA ASP A 120 -17.84 -5.89 4.39
C ASP A 120 -18.91 -5.87 3.27
N VAL A 121 -19.94 -6.70 3.41
CA VAL A 121 -21.08 -6.74 2.47
C VAL A 121 -22.22 -5.78 2.84
N SER A 122 -22.08 -5.00 3.91
CA SER A 122 -22.96 -3.87 4.20
C SER A 122 -22.74 -2.75 3.17
N LEU A 123 -23.33 -2.95 1.99
CA LEU A 123 -23.77 -1.85 1.15
C LEU A 123 -24.83 -1.10 1.96
N ASP A 124 -24.55 0.16 2.30
CA ASP A 124 -25.41 1.05 3.07
C ASP A 124 -26.91 0.88 2.72
N GLU A 125 -27.77 0.66 3.72
CA GLU A 125 -29.21 0.96 3.64
C GLU A 125 -29.47 2.44 3.92
#